data_AF-A0A543NFI9-F1
#
_entry.id   AF-A0A543NFI9-F1
#
_cell.length_a   1.000
_cell.length_b   1.000
_cell.length_c   1.000
_cell.angle_alpha   90.00
_cell.angle_beta   90.00
_cell.angle_gamma   90.00
#
_symmetry.space_group_name_H-M   'P 1'
#
loop_
_entity.id
_entity.type
_entity.pdbx_description
1 polymer ?
#
loop_
_entity_poly.entity_id
_entity_poly.type
_entity_poly.pdbx_seq_one_letter_code
_entity_poly.pdbx_strand_id
1 'polypeptide(L)'
;MTWVEHAACQSVEYSPHWWDDETPEDRAEAIPVCWNECSVREQCLETGLQQPEHGIWGGYTRRQREMILRGCEPQQPAPPRQREMTTCDACGRTIDQARLRDAKCHVCDENTRRAAAAEQRLQRFRELDELHLTNTQIARELGVHPSTVSKYAAATRDPDDLTDRQTRRRRARAARAHDLATQGLPVREIAAELGISPQTVRTYL
;
A
#
# COMPACT_ATOMS: atom_id res chain seq x y z
N MET A 1 6.48 43.90 -33.74
CA MET A 1 5.79 42.69 -33.25
C MET A 1 4.98 43.12 -32.03
N THR A 2 3.65 43.09 -32.10
CA THR A 2 2.71 43.71 -31.12
C THR A 2 1.84 42.70 -30.39
N TRP A 3 1.88 41.42 -30.77
CA TRP A 3 1.05 40.39 -30.15
C TRP A 3 1.56 39.98 -28.76
N VAL A 4 2.87 40.10 -28.51
CA VAL A 4 3.51 39.73 -27.23
C VAL A 4 2.91 40.51 -26.06
N GLU A 5 2.54 41.77 -26.28
CA GLU A 5 1.91 42.65 -25.28
C GLU A 5 0.51 42.18 -24.85
N HIS A 6 -0.08 41.26 -25.61
CA HIS A 6 -1.40 40.68 -25.35
C HIS A 6 -1.30 39.23 -24.87
N ALA A 7 -0.09 38.70 -24.65
CA ALA A 7 0.11 37.34 -24.16
C ALA A 7 -0.24 37.26 -22.67
N ALA A 8 -1.12 36.33 -22.30
CA ALA A 8 -1.52 36.14 -20.89
C ALA A 8 -0.31 35.91 -19.98
N CYS A 9 0.68 35.12 -20.43
CA CYS A 9 1.92 34.83 -19.71
C CYS A 9 2.84 36.05 -19.48
N GLN A 10 2.55 37.22 -20.05
CA GLN A 10 3.29 38.45 -19.78
C GLN A 10 2.82 39.16 -18.50
N SER A 11 1.71 38.73 -17.90
CA SER A 11 1.22 39.31 -16.65
C SER A 11 2.24 39.09 -15.51
N VAL A 12 2.23 39.97 -14.52
CA VAL A 12 3.12 39.91 -13.34
C VAL A 12 2.87 38.64 -12.50
N GLU A 13 1.74 37.96 -12.72
CA GLU A 13 1.36 36.72 -12.03
C GLU A 13 2.11 35.49 -12.58
N TYR A 14 2.71 35.60 -13.76
CA TYR A 14 3.33 34.48 -14.47
C TYR A 14 4.84 34.66 -14.62
N SER A 15 5.53 33.53 -14.79
CA SER A 15 6.98 33.53 -14.74
C SER A 15 7.61 33.84 -16.10
N PRO A 16 8.53 34.83 -16.21
CA PRO A 16 9.14 35.22 -17.47
C PRO A 16 10.00 34.14 -18.13
N HIS A 17 10.49 33.16 -17.38
CA HIS A 17 11.45 32.15 -17.85
C HIS A 17 10.80 30.98 -18.62
N TRP A 18 9.48 30.94 -18.76
CA TRP A 18 8.80 29.88 -19.52
C TRP A 18 9.17 29.85 -21.01
N TRP A 19 9.77 30.92 -21.53
CA TRP A 19 10.26 31.01 -22.90
C TRP A 19 11.73 30.56 -23.04
N ASP A 20 12.45 30.43 -21.92
CA ASP A 20 13.84 30.03 -21.88
C ASP A 20 14.00 28.55 -21.48
N ASP A 21 13.13 28.05 -20.59
CA ASP A 21 13.21 26.71 -19.99
C ASP A 21 11.96 25.85 -20.22
N GLU A 22 12.13 24.51 -20.14
CA GLU A 22 11.05 23.53 -20.25
C GLU A 22 11.08 22.49 -19.11
N THR A 23 11.17 22.92 -17.86
CA THR A 23 11.09 21.97 -16.74
C THR A 23 9.69 21.32 -16.67
N PRO A 24 9.53 20.15 -16.04
CA PRO A 24 8.21 19.56 -15.80
C PRO A 24 7.26 20.50 -15.07
N GLU A 25 7.78 21.30 -14.15
CA GLU A 25 7.06 22.32 -13.40
C GLU A 25 6.60 23.46 -14.32
N ASP A 26 7.49 24.01 -15.15
CA ASP A 26 7.13 25.07 -16.13
C ASP A 26 6.06 24.60 -17.10
N ARG A 27 6.15 23.35 -17.55
CA ARG A 27 5.11 22.74 -18.40
C ARG A 27 3.77 22.62 -17.70
N ALA A 28 3.77 22.25 -16.42
CA ALA A 28 2.54 22.11 -15.64
C ALA A 28 1.84 23.46 -15.42
N GLU A 29 2.59 24.56 -15.37
CA GLU A 29 2.06 25.90 -15.14
C GLU A 29 1.74 26.65 -16.44
N ALA A 30 2.68 26.72 -17.39
CA ALA A 30 2.56 27.56 -18.58
C ALA A 30 1.55 27.03 -19.61
N ILE A 31 1.45 25.69 -19.75
CA ILE A 31 0.57 25.07 -20.74
C ILE A 31 -0.90 25.39 -20.43
N PRO A 32 -1.43 25.18 -19.21
CA PRO A 32 -2.80 25.59 -18.88
C PRO A 32 -3.10 27.06 -19.19
N VAL A 33 -2.20 28.00 -18.86
CA VAL A 33 -2.37 29.43 -19.16
C VAL A 33 -2.50 29.67 -20.65
N CYS A 34 -1.62 29.04 -21.45
CA CYS A 34 -1.68 29.14 -22.91
C CYS A 34 -3.02 28.66 -23.46
N TRP A 35 -3.61 27.60 -22.91
CA TRP A 35 -4.83 26.97 -23.44
C TRP A 35 -6.13 27.56 -22.89
N ASN A 36 -6.14 28.08 -21.66
CA ASN A 36 -7.35 28.55 -20.99
C ASN A 36 -7.52 30.07 -21.04
N GLU A 37 -6.43 30.83 -21.15
CA GLU A 37 -6.44 32.29 -20.92
C GLU A 37 -5.82 33.10 -22.06
N CYS A 38 -4.88 32.54 -22.81
CA CYS A 38 -4.08 33.31 -23.78
C CYS A 38 -4.77 33.46 -25.15
N SER A 39 -5.17 34.68 -25.50
CA SER A 39 -5.83 35.00 -26.78
C SER A 39 -4.90 34.97 -28.00
N VAL A 40 -3.60 35.20 -27.80
CA VAL A 40 -2.58 35.26 -28.86
C VAL A 40 -1.82 33.93 -29.05
N ARG A 41 -2.37 32.84 -28.52
CA ARG A 41 -1.74 31.50 -28.52
C ARG A 41 -1.30 31.03 -29.91
N GLU A 42 -2.13 31.24 -30.93
CA GLU A 42 -1.84 30.79 -32.31
C GLU A 42 -0.68 31.59 -32.93
N GLN A 43 -0.65 32.91 -32.72
CA GLN A 43 0.44 33.79 -33.17
C GLN A 43 1.76 33.47 -32.45
N CYS A 44 1.67 33.13 -31.16
CA CYS A 44 2.79 32.65 -30.38
C CYS A 44 3.34 31.32 -30.91
N LEU A 45 2.46 30.36 -31.23
CA LEU A 45 2.87 29.09 -31.84
C LEU A 45 3.53 29.29 -33.20
N GLU A 46 2.95 30.11 -34.07
CA GLU A 46 3.51 30.41 -35.39
C GLU A 46 4.94 30.96 -35.28
N THR A 47 5.15 31.88 -34.34
CA THR A 47 6.48 32.43 -34.04
C THR A 47 7.45 31.34 -33.54
N GLY A 48 7.02 30.51 -32.60
CA GLY A 48 7.81 29.40 -32.05
C GLY A 48 8.05 28.24 -33.02
N LEU A 49 7.31 28.15 -34.13
CA LEU A 49 7.60 27.22 -35.23
C LEU A 49 8.68 27.76 -36.16
N GLN A 50 8.80 29.09 -36.29
CA GLN A 50 9.83 29.76 -37.09
C GLN A 50 11.17 29.86 -36.34
N GLN A 51 11.14 29.90 -35.01
CA GLN A 51 12.33 29.98 -34.15
C GLN A 51 12.43 28.72 -33.27
N PRO A 52 13.36 27.79 -33.53
CA PRO A 52 13.49 26.53 -32.80
C PRO A 52 14.15 26.70 -31.41
N GLU A 53 13.89 27.82 -30.74
CA GLU A 53 14.42 28.11 -29.42
C GLU A 53 13.79 27.21 -28.34
N HIS A 54 14.40 27.21 -27.16
CA HIS A 54 13.89 26.50 -26.00
C HIS A 54 12.56 27.14 -25.51
N GLY A 55 11.93 26.55 -24.50
CA GLY A 55 10.72 27.09 -23.89
C GLY A 55 9.39 26.71 -24.55
N ILE A 56 8.32 27.20 -23.93
CA ILE A 56 6.93 26.85 -24.20
C ILE A 56 6.29 27.95 -25.06
N TRP A 57 5.92 27.60 -26.28
CA TRP A 57 5.34 28.54 -27.26
C TRP A 57 3.96 28.06 -27.68
N GLY A 58 2.95 28.91 -27.50
CA GLY A 58 1.55 28.58 -27.81
C GLY A 58 1.00 27.36 -27.06
N GLY A 59 1.59 27.03 -25.91
CA GLY A 59 1.25 25.85 -25.11
C GLY A 59 1.88 24.55 -25.62
N TYR A 60 2.93 24.63 -26.43
CA TYR A 60 3.68 23.49 -26.95
C TYR A 60 5.16 23.57 -26.58
N THR A 61 5.70 22.43 -26.16
CA THR A 61 7.15 22.20 -25.98
C THR A 61 7.88 22.16 -27.31
N ARG A 62 9.20 22.34 -27.31
CA ARG A 62 10.05 22.19 -28.50
C ARG A 62 9.80 20.86 -29.20
N ARG A 63 9.72 19.76 -28.46
CA ARG A 63 9.47 18.42 -29.02
C ARG A 63 8.12 18.36 -29.75
N GLN A 64 7.07 18.96 -29.19
CA GLN A 64 5.75 19.00 -29.84
C GLN A 64 5.77 19.90 -31.08
N ARG A 65 6.49 21.03 -31.06
CA ARG A 65 6.69 21.89 -32.23
C ARG A 65 7.43 21.17 -33.37
N GLU A 66 8.47 20.40 -33.04
CA GLU A 66 9.16 19.54 -34.01
C GLU A 66 8.23 18.48 -34.62
N MET A 67 7.25 17.97 -33.86
CA MET A 67 6.23 17.06 -34.39
C MET A 67 5.30 17.76 -35.38
N ILE A 68 4.84 18.99 -35.07
CA ILE A 68 4.01 19.80 -35.97
C ILE A 68 4.73 20.02 -37.30
N LEU A 69 6.01 20.41 -37.26
CA LEU A 69 6.82 20.62 -38.47
C LEU A 69 6.99 19.36 -39.33
N ARG A 70 6.87 18.18 -38.72
CA ARG A 70 6.90 16.87 -39.42
C ARG A 70 5.51 16.43 -39.92
N GLY A 71 4.49 17.27 -39.78
CA GLY A 71 3.11 16.96 -40.15
C GLY A 71 2.38 16.04 -39.16
N CYS A 72 2.96 15.82 -37.97
CA CYS A 72 2.29 15.08 -36.91
C CYS A 72 1.47 16.05 -36.05
N GLU A 73 0.24 15.67 -35.72
CA GLU A 73 -0.58 16.43 -34.77
C GLU A 73 -0.15 16.09 -33.33
N PRO A 74 0.43 17.03 -32.56
CA PRO A 74 0.76 16.78 -31.16
C PRO A 74 -0.51 16.65 -30.33
N GLN A 75 -0.49 15.74 -29.36
CA GLN A 75 -1.58 15.65 -28.39
C GLN A 75 -1.69 16.96 -27.62
N GLN A 76 -2.89 17.56 -27.67
CA GLN A 76 -3.25 18.66 -26.80
C GLN A 76 -3.14 18.21 -25.33
N PRO A 77 -2.75 19.09 -24.40
CA PRO A 77 -2.74 18.75 -22.99
C PRO A 77 -4.14 18.30 -22.58
N ALA A 78 -4.22 17.13 -21.95
CA ALA A 78 -5.48 16.68 -21.38
C ALA A 78 -5.97 17.76 -20.40
N PRO A 79 -7.27 18.12 -20.42
CA PRO A 79 -7.81 19.05 -19.44
C PRO A 79 -7.48 18.56 -18.03
N PRO A 80 -7.21 19.46 -17.07
CA PRO A 80 -6.91 19.06 -15.70
C PRO A 80 -8.06 18.18 -15.21
N ARG A 81 -7.72 16.96 -14.81
CA ARG A 81 -8.70 16.00 -14.33
C ARG A 81 -9.30 16.55 -13.04
N GLN A 82 -10.55 17.00 -13.09
CA GLN A 82 -11.27 17.44 -11.91
C GLN A 82 -11.40 16.24 -10.97
N ARG A 83 -10.70 16.29 -9.83
CA ARG A 83 -10.74 15.23 -8.83
C ARG A 83 -11.95 15.46 -7.95
N GLU A 84 -13.05 14.83 -8.31
CA GLU A 84 -14.20 14.74 -7.42
C GLU A 84 -13.85 13.79 -6.27
N MET A 85 -13.77 14.33 -5.06
CA MET A 85 -13.45 13.57 -3.85
C MET A 85 -14.75 13.15 -3.18
N THR A 86 -14.83 11.88 -2.80
CA THR A 86 -15.99 11.32 -2.10
C THR A 86 -15.54 10.47 -0.92
N THR A 87 -16.38 10.36 0.10
CA THR A 87 -16.10 9.55 1.29
C THR A 87 -16.70 8.16 1.11
N CYS A 88 -15.90 7.12 1.35
CA CYS A 88 -16.41 5.75 1.36
C CYS A 88 -17.29 5.52 2.60
N ASP A 89 -18.56 5.18 2.41
CA ASP A 89 -19.49 4.89 3.52
C ASP A 89 -19.05 3.71 4.40
N ALA A 90 -18.32 2.75 3.82
CA ALA A 90 -17.90 1.55 4.55
C ALA A 90 -16.66 1.74 5.42
N CYS A 91 -15.76 2.69 5.09
CA CYS A 91 -14.49 2.85 5.82
C CYS A 91 -14.11 4.30 6.14
N GLY A 92 -14.93 5.28 5.75
CA GLY A 92 -14.74 6.70 6.02
C GLY A 92 -13.60 7.37 5.23
N ARG A 93 -12.90 6.64 4.35
CA ARG A 93 -11.77 7.20 3.59
C ARG A 93 -12.26 8.13 2.49
N THR A 94 -11.63 9.29 2.38
CA THR A 94 -11.77 10.18 1.24
C THR A 94 -10.98 9.64 0.05
N ILE A 95 -11.65 9.43 -1.07
CA ILE A 95 -11.09 8.85 -2.29
C ILE A 95 -11.55 9.64 -3.51
N ASP A 96 -10.74 9.59 -4.58
CA ASP A 96 -11.16 10.06 -5.90
C ASP A 96 -12.33 9.20 -6.39
N GLN A 97 -13.44 9.82 -6.77
CA GLN A 97 -14.66 9.18 -7.23
C GLN A 97 -14.39 8.24 -8.41
N ALA A 98 -13.44 8.54 -9.29
CA ALA A 98 -13.08 7.66 -10.38
C ALA A 98 -12.32 6.40 -9.94
N ARG A 99 -11.90 6.30 -8.67
CA ARG A 99 -11.36 5.07 -8.07
C ARG A 99 -12.44 4.19 -7.44
N LEU A 100 -13.70 4.62 -7.42
CA LEU A 100 -14.81 3.74 -7.09
C LEU A 100 -15.02 2.74 -8.24
N ARG A 101 -14.97 1.45 -7.92
CA ARG A 101 -15.28 0.38 -8.87
C ARG A 101 -16.60 -0.25 -8.45
N ASP A 102 -17.58 -0.27 -9.35
CA ASP A 102 -18.92 -0.84 -9.08
C ASP A 102 -19.53 -0.29 -7.78
N ALA A 103 -19.40 1.03 -7.55
CA ALA A 103 -19.80 1.74 -6.33
C ALA A 103 -19.08 1.31 -5.02
N LYS A 104 -17.97 0.57 -5.11
CA LYS A 104 -17.14 0.18 -3.96
C LYS A 104 -15.81 0.93 -3.95
N CYS A 105 -15.38 1.32 -2.76
CA CYS A 105 -14.02 1.80 -2.53
C CYS A 105 -13.00 0.70 -2.88
N HIS A 106 -12.01 1.04 -3.70
CA HIS A 106 -10.88 0.18 -4.06
C HIS A 106 -10.27 -0.53 -2.83
N VAL A 107 -10.10 0.19 -1.72
CA VAL A 107 -9.49 -0.37 -0.50
C VAL A 107 -10.40 -1.41 0.16
N CYS A 108 -11.70 -1.13 0.24
CA CYS A 108 -12.67 -2.07 0.80
C CYS A 108 -12.82 -3.30 -0.09
N ASP A 109 -12.86 -3.12 -1.40
CA ASP A 109 -12.90 -4.20 -2.38
C ASP A 109 -11.62 -5.06 -2.28
N GLU A 110 -10.44 -4.44 -2.22
CA GLU A 110 -9.18 -5.15 -2.02
C GLU A 110 -9.14 -5.92 -0.70
N ASN A 111 -9.58 -5.29 0.41
CA ASN A 111 -9.64 -5.96 1.71
C ASN A 111 -10.60 -7.15 1.69
N THR A 112 -11.75 -7.02 1.01
CA THR A 112 -12.71 -8.11 0.86
C THR A 112 -12.10 -9.26 0.07
N ARG A 113 -11.41 -8.97 -1.04
CA ARG A 113 -10.70 -10.00 -1.82
C ARG A 113 -9.58 -10.67 -1.02
N ARG A 114 -8.83 -9.89 -0.22
CA ARG A 114 -7.79 -10.43 0.68
C ARG A 114 -8.39 -11.33 1.75
N ALA A 115 -9.52 -10.96 2.34
CA ALA A 115 -10.22 -11.78 3.32
C ALA A 115 -10.71 -13.10 2.71
N ALA A 116 -11.36 -13.05 1.54
CA ALA A 116 -11.79 -14.23 0.81
C ALA A 116 -10.62 -15.16 0.44
N ALA A 117 -9.50 -14.60 -0.03
CA ALA A 117 -8.29 -15.39 -0.31
C ALA A 117 -7.67 -16.00 0.96
N ALA A 118 -7.72 -15.29 2.09
CA ALA A 118 -7.25 -15.82 3.37
C ALA A 118 -8.13 -16.98 3.86
N GLU A 119 -9.45 -16.86 3.71
CA GLU A 119 -10.41 -17.91 4.03
C GLU A 119 -10.19 -19.16 3.18
N GLN A 120 -10.03 -19.01 1.86
CA GLN A 120 -9.71 -20.11 0.95
C GLN A 120 -8.40 -20.82 1.34
N ARG A 121 -7.36 -20.07 1.71
CA ARG A 121 -6.10 -20.66 2.20
C ARG A 121 -6.28 -21.41 3.51
N LEU A 122 -7.09 -20.90 4.43
CA LEU A 122 -7.39 -21.56 5.69
C LEU A 122 -8.19 -22.86 5.48
N GLN A 123 -9.14 -22.83 4.55
CA GLN A 123 -9.86 -24.03 4.13
C GLN A 123 -8.91 -25.08 3.56
N ARG A 124 -8.03 -24.69 2.64
CA ARG A 124 -7.02 -25.60 2.09
C ARG A 124 -6.06 -26.13 3.15
N PHE A 125 -5.69 -25.30 4.13
CA PHE A 125 -4.92 -25.75 5.30
C PHE A 125 -5.66 -26.85 6.07
N ARG A 126 -6.96 -26.69 6.36
CA ARG A 126 -7.75 -27.71 7.07
C ARG A 126 -7.79 -29.04 6.34
N GLU A 127 -8.01 -29.03 5.02
CA GLU A 127 -7.98 -30.25 4.19
C GLU A 127 -6.63 -30.98 4.28
N LEU A 128 -5.51 -30.24 4.28
CA LEU A 128 -4.17 -30.83 4.38
C LEU A 128 -3.85 -31.31 5.81
N ASP A 129 -4.40 -30.66 6.82
CA ASP A 129 -4.26 -31.03 8.23
C ASP A 129 -5.05 -32.32 8.56
N GLU A 130 -6.22 -32.51 7.94
CA GLU A 130 -7.00 -33.76 8.01
C GLU A 130 -6.23 -34.96 7.43
N LEU A 131 -5.33 -34.73 6.47
CA LEU A 131 -4.42 -35.75 5.94
C LEU A 131 -3.22 -36.01 6.86
N HIS A 132 -3.18 -35.40 8.05
CA HIS A 132 -2.12 -35.52 9.06
C HIS A 132 -0.70 -35.23 8.53
N LEU A 133 -0.60 -34.34 7.55
CA LEU A 133 0.69 -33.89 7.01
C LEU A 133 1.44 -33.05 8.04
N THR A 134 2.77 -33.08 7.98
CA THR A 134 3.59 -32.22 8.85
C THR A 134 3.50 -30.76 8.43
N ASN A 135 3.66 -29.82 9.36
CA ASN A 135 3.63 -28.37 9.06
C ASN A 135 4.58 -27.97 7.92
N THR A 136 5.71 -28.65 7.76
CA THR A 136 6.67 -28.41 6.68
C THR A 136 6.15 -28.88 5.32
N GLN A 137 5.43 -30.01 5.27
CA GLN A 137 4.78 -30.50 4.05
C GLN A 137 3.59 -29.60 3.67
N ILE A 138 2.76 -29.24 4.65
CA ILE A 138 1.63 -28.32 4.44
C ILE A 138 2.13 -26.96 3.92
N ALA A 139 3.23 -26.45 4.48
CA ALA A 139 3.86 -25.21 4.02
C ALA A 139 4.27 -25.27 2.54
N ARG A 140 4.86 -26.40 2.12
CA ARG A 140 5.25 -26.63 0.73
C ARG A 140 4.04 -26.65 -0.20
N GLU A 141 2.97 -27.36 0.19
CA GLU A 141 1.75 -27.49 -0.63
C GLU A 141 0.96 -26.17 -0.73
N LEU A 142 0.95 -25.37 0.34
CA LEU A 142 0.32 -24.06 0.33
C LEU A 142 1.20 -22.98 -0.30
N GLY A 143 2.48 -23.27 -0.59
CA GLY A 143 3.45 -22.28 -1.07
C GLY A 143 3.74 -21.16 -0.06
N VAL A 144 3.67 -21.45 1.24
CA VAL A 144 3.87 -20.47 2.32
C VAL A 144 5.01 -20.88 3.25
N HIS A 145 5.52 -19.94 4.04
CA HIS A 145 6.52 -20.24 5.05
C HIS A 145 5.95 -21.08 6.21
N PRO A 146 6.70 -22.02 6.82
CA PRO A 146 6.22 -22.86 7.93
C PRO A 146 5.67 -22.09 9.14
N SER A 147 6.17 -20.88 9.40
CA SER A 147 5.64 -20.01 10.47
C SER A 147 4.19 -19.57 10.21
N THR A 148 3.76 -19.46 8.95
CA THR A 148 2.38 -19.16 8.57
C THR A 148 1.47 -20.34 8.88
N VAL A 149 1.92 -21.56 8.57
CA VAL A 149 1.20 -22.81 8.90
C VAL A 149 1.00 -22.94 10.41
N SER A 150 2.03 -22.63 11.20
CA SER A 150 1.92 -22.63 12.67
C SER A 150 0.86 -21.64 13.18
N LYS A 151 0.67 -20.49 12.51
CA LYS A 151 -0.39 -19.54 12.85
C LYS A 151 -1.77 -20.08 12.49
N TYR A 152 -1.92 -20.74 11.33
CA TYR A 152 -3.18 -21.39 10.96
C TYR A 152 -3.54 -22.50 11.94
N ALA A 153 -2.60 -23.39 12.25
CA ALA A 153 -2.80 -24.44 13.25
C ALA A 153 -3.16 -23.87 14.64
N ALA A 154 -2.60 -22.72 15.03
CA ALA A 154 -2.97 -22.07 16.28
C ALA A 154 -4.39 -21.47 16.23
N ALA A 155 -4.82 -20.93 15.08
CA ALA A 155 -6.13 -20.32 14.89
C ALA A 155 -7.25 -21.35 14.69
N THR A 156 -6.93 -22.58 14.28
CA THR A 156 -7.91 -23.67 14.06
C THR A 156 -7.98 -24.68 15.20
N ARG A 157 -7.05 -24.64 16.16
CA ARG A 157 -7.10 -25.51 17.34
C ARG A 157 -8.30 -25.18 18.21
N ASP A 158 -8.89 -26.23 18.78
CA ASP A 158 -9.91 -26.09 19.82
C ASP A 158 -9.28 -25.43 21.06
N PRO A 159 -9.87 -24.34 21.59
CA PRO A 159 -9.46 -23.75 22.86
C PRO A 159 -9.42 -24.76 24.02
N ASP A 160 -10.29 -25.77 23.99
CA ASP A 160 -10.33 -26.83 25.01
C ASP A 160 -9.13 -27.79 24.92
N ASP A 161 -8.55 -27.98 23.73
CA ASP A 161 -7.31 -28.75 23.56
C ASP A 161 -6.07 -27.98 24.07
N LEU A 162 -6.09 -26.65 23.93
CA LEU A 162 -5.06 -25.78 24.52
C LEU A 162 -5.12 -25.78 26.05
N THR A 163 -6.34 -25.75 26.64
CA THR A 163 -6.50 -25.83 28.10
C THR A 163 -6.15 -27.21 28.64
N ASP A 164 -6.48 -28.31 27.95
CA ASP A 164 -6.05 -29.66 28.35
C ASP A 164 -4.52 -29.79 28.32
N ARG A 165 -3.85 -29.33 27.25
CA ARG A 165 -2.39 -29.39 27.15
C ARG A 165 -1.69 -28.51 28.21
N GLN A 166 -2.21 -27.32 28.49
CA GLN A 166 -1.71 -26.45 29.57
C GLN A 166 -1.93 -27.10 30.94
N THR A 167 -3.08 -27.73 31.16
CA THR A 167 -3.44 -28.44 32.39
C THR A 167 -2.52 -29.64 32.62
N ARG A 168 -2.27 -30.47 31.59
CA ARG A 168 -1.33 -31.59 31.65
C ARG A 168 0.10 -31.13 31.98
N ARG A 169 0.59 -30.06 31.34
CA ARG A 169 1.92 -29.48 31.65
C ARG A 169 2.00 -28.96 33.08
N ARG A 170 0.96 -28.29 33.57
CA ARG A 170 0.89 -27.81 34.95
C ARG A 170 0.90 -28.98 35.94
N ARG A 171 0.11 -30.03 35.70
CA ARG A 171 0.08 -31.25 36.52
C ARG A 171 1.44 -31.96 36.54
N ALA A 172 2.08 -32.14 35.39
CA ALA A 172 3.41 -32.76 35.30
C ALA A 172 4.48 -31.95 36.05
N ARG A 173 4.44 -30.61 35.96
CA ARG A 173 5.33 -29.73 36.71
C ARG A 173 5.07 -29.77 38.22
N ALA A 174 3.80 -29.83 38.64
CA ALA A 174 3.44 -29.94 40.05
C ALA A 174 3.91 -31.29 40.63
N ALA A 175 3.69 -32.40 39.91
CA ALA A 175 4.20 -33.72 40.30
C ALA A 175 5.72 -33.70 40.46
N ARG A 176 6.44 -33.13 39.49
CA ARG A 176 7.89 -33.02 39.57
C ARG A 176 8.36 -32.13 40.73
N ALA A 177 7.63 -31.06 41.05
CA ALA A 177 7.92 -30.21 42.20
C ALA A 177 7.77 -30.99 43.52
N HIS A 178 6.72 -31.79 43.67
CA HIS A 178 6.55 -32.66 44.83
C HIS A 178 7.67 -33.69 44.95
N ASP A 179 8.05 -34.37 43.86
CA ASP A 179 9.14 -35.35 43.89
C ASP A 179 10.46 -34.75 44.40
N LEU A 180 10.80 -33.54 43.94
CA LEU A 180 12.01 -32.82 44.36
C LEU A 180 11.90 -32.34 45.82
N ALA A 181 10.70 -31.94 46.27
CA ALA A 181 10.47 -31.57 47.66
C ALA A 181 10.57 -32.78 48.60
N THR A 182 10.10 -33.96 48.18
CA THR A 182 10.27 -35.22 48.94
C THR A 182 11.73 -35.64 49.05
N GLN A 183 12.58 -35.24 48.08
CA GLN A 183 14.03 -35.39 48.14
C GLN A 183 14.72 -34.35 49.06
N GLY A 184 13.96 -33.45 49.67
CA GLY A 184 14.47 -32.45 50.62
C GLY A 184 15.04 -31.19 49.99
N LEU A 185 14.85 -30.95 48.69
CA LEU A 185 15.37 -29.75 48.05
C LEU A 185 14.60 -28.50 48.51
N PRO A 186 15.29 -27.37 48.76
CA PRO A 186 14.64 -26.12 49.12
C PRO A 186 13.90 -25.52 47.91
N VAL A 187 12.77 -24.85 48.16
CA VAL A 187 11.88 -24.26 47.14
C VAL A 187 12.60 -23.44 46.06
N ARG A 188 13.70 -22.75 46.41
CA ARG A 188 14.48 -21.93 45.47
C ARG A 188 15.26 -22.78 44.46
N GLU A 189 15.76 -23.94 44.87
CA GLU A 189 16.47 -24.87 43.98
C GLU A 189 15.49 -25.64 43.10
N ILE A 190 14.33 -26.04 43.65
CA ILE A 190 13.22 -26.60 42.87
C ILE A 190 12.77 -25.61 41.78
N ALA A 191 12.67 -24.32 42.13
CA ALA A 191 12.31 -23.27 41.18
C ALA A 191 13.35 -23.10 40.06
N ALA A 192 14.64 -23.14 40.39
CA ALA A 192 15.73 -23.08 39.43
C ALA A 192 15.73 -24.30 38.49
N GLU A 193 15.56 -25.51 39.04
CA GLU A 193 15.52 -26.78 38.31
C GLU A 193 14.32 -26.85 37.34
N LEU A 194 13.16 -26.37 37.78
CA LEU A 194 11.94 -26.36 36.96
C LEU A 194 11.84 -25.14 36.03
N GLY A 195 12.76 -24.17 36.14
CA GLY A 195 12.75 -22.93 35.35
C GLY A 195 11.51 -22.07 35.58
N ILE A 196 10.98 -22.03 36.82
CA ILE A 196 9.77 -21.28 37.21
C ILE A 196 10.01 -20.44 38.46
N SER A 197 9.07 -19.56 38.82
CA SER A 197 9.23 -18.71 40.00
C SER A 197 9.10 -19.51 41.32
N PRO A 198 9.83 -19.15 42.39
CA PRO A 198 9.65 -19.76 43.71
C PRO A 198 8.22 -19.65 44.25
N GLN A 199 7.49 -18.60 43.87
CA GLN A 199 6.09 -18.42 44.26
C GLN A 199 5.16 -19.42 43.56
N THR A 200 5.45 -19.77 42.31
CA THR A 200 4.74 -20.83 41.58
C THR A 200 5.00 -22.20 42.21
N VAL A 201 6.23 -22.49 42.65
CA VAL A 201 6.56 -23.73 43.37
C VAL A 201 5.78 -23.84 44.68
N ARG A 202 5.66 -22.75 45.46
CA ARG A 202 4.82 -22.70 46.68
C ARG A 202 3.33 -22.91 46.42
N THR A 203 2.86 -22.72 45.18
CA THR A 203 1.47 -22.99 44.83
C THR A 203 1.26 -24.47 44.47
N TYR A 204 2.35 -25.22 44.22
CA TYR A 204 2.31 -26.65 43.94
C TYR A 204 2.51 -27.50 45.19
N LEU A 205 3.35 -27.07 46.14
CA LEU A 205 3.65 -27.76 47.40
C LEU A 205 2.66 -27.38 48.51
#